data_AF-A0A377TEZ7-F1
#
_entry.id   AF-A0A377TEZ7-F1
#
_cell.length_a   1.000
_cell.length_b   1.000
_cell.length_c   1.000
_cell.angle_alpha   90.00
_cell.angle_beta   90.00
_cell.angle_gamma   90.00
#
_symmetry.space_group_name_H-M   'P 1'
#
loop_
_entity.id
_entity.type
_entity.pdbx_description
1 polymer ?
#
loop_
_entity_poly.entity_id
_entity_poly.type
_entity_poly.pdbx_seq_one_letter_code
_entity_poly.pdbx_strand_id
1 'polypeptide(L)'
;MPATGTFALAGKSITATVTCTTATKVAMSFVDNRADSVPTHTNEPTAAATAFGLGKAGDIKIGSYGLSVTAIQGDGTAGDLLMSSDKTTWSKMTLDTFANNNTSQQYLTFAATGSTTPKDATVFTFSLKATPALSSALGGITETANLDGNTTINFEYL
;
A
#
# COMPACT_ATOMS: atom_id res chain seq x y z
N MET A 1 7.32 9.02 -23.15
CA MET A 1 8.04 8.65 -21.91
C MET A 1 9.05 9.73 -21.59
N PRO A 2 9.28 10.07 -20.32
CA PRO A 2 10.33 11.02 -19.93
C PRO A 2 11.71 10.42 -20.21
N ALA A 3 12.70 11.30 -20.47
CA ALA A 3 14.08 10.87 -20.71
C ALA A 3 14.75 10.30 -19.44
N THR A 4 14.35 10.78 -18.26
CA THR A 4 14.82 10.31 -16.96
C THR A 4 13.66 10.25 -15.95
N GLY A 5 13.77 9.40 -14.93
CA GLY A 5 12.84 9.33 -13.82
C GLY A 5 11.54 8.60 -14.13
N THR A 6 10.41 9.21 -13.75
CA THR A 6 9.10 8.56 -13.76
C THR A 6 8.04 9.28 -14.57
N PHE A 7 7.10 8.49 -15.09
CA PHE A 7 5.85 8.95 -15.68
C PHE A 7 4.68 8.47 -14.81
N ALA A 8 4.01 9.41 -14.14
CA ALA A 8 2.85 9.09 -13.32
C ALA A 8 1.67 8.60 -14.17
N LEU A 9 1.02 7.55 -13.71
CA LEU A 9 -0.23 7.05 -14.26
C LEU A 9 -1.41 7.41 -13.35
N ALA A 10 -2.62 7.32 -13.90
CA ALA A 10 -3.83 7.48 -13.11
C ALA A 10 -3.90 6.38 -12.04
N GLY A 11 -4.14 6.79 -10.79
CA GLY A 11 -4.32 5.86 -9.68
C GLY A 11 -5.59 5.02 -9.83
N LYS A 12 -5.57 3.82 -9.25
CA LYS A 12 -6.73 2.92 -9.18
C LYS A 12 -7.14 2.73 -7.73
N SER A 13 -8.45 2.84 -7.48
CA SER A 13 -9.02 2.60 -6.15
C SER A 13 -9.66 1.22 -6.07
N ILE A 14 -9.49 0.56 -4.94
CA ILE A 14 -10.05 -0.75 -4.63
C ILE A 14 -10.60 -0.68 -3.21
N THR A 15 -11.71 -1.37 -2.94
CA THR A 15 -12.24 -1.53 -1.59
C THR A 15 -12.05 -2.98 -1.15
N ALA A 16 -11.50 -3.17 0.04
CA ALA A 16 -11.39 -4.47 0.70
C ALA A 16 -12.30 -4.49 1.93
N THR A 17 -13.01 -5.61 2.12
CA THR A 17 -13.88 -5.83 3.27
C THR A 17 -13.45 -7.10 3.99
N VAL A 18 -13.28 -7.01 5.31
CA VAL A 18 -12.99 -8.15 6.18
C VAL A 18 -14.15 -8.31 7.15
N THR A 19 -14.73 -9.51 7.18
CA THR A 19 -15.83 -9.86 8.08
C THR A 19 -15.34 -10.86 9.12
N CYS A 20 -15.50 -10.51 10.38
CA CYS A 20 -15.19 -11.32 11.55
C CYS A 20 -16.50 -11.88 12.13
N THR A 21 -16.48 -13.11 12.65
CA THR A 21 -17.65 -13.74 13.29
C THR A 21 -18.05 -13.08 14.61
N THR A 22 -17.10 -12.39 15.25
CA THR A 22 -17.28 -11.65 16.50
C THR A 22 -16.52 -10.33 16.40
N ALA A 23 -16.90 -9.34 17.20
CA ALA A 23 -16.15 -8.08 17.27
C ALA A 23 -14.70 -8.37 17.67
N THR A 24 -13.74 -7.97 16.83
CA THR A 24 -12.32 -8.26 17.07
C THR A 24 -11.46 -7.13 16.54
N LYS A 25 -10.33 -6.87 17.19
CA LYS A 25 -9.32 -5.91 16.71
C LYS A 25 -8.43 -6.60 15.68
N VAL A 26 -8.22 -5.95 14.55
CA VAL A 26 -7.36 -6.47 13.48
C VAL A 26 -6.31 -5.45 13.09
N ALA A 27 -5.13 -5.93 12.74
CA ALA A 27 -4.11 -5.15 12.05
C ALA A 27 -3.89 -5.70 10.65
N MET A 28 -3.50 -4.84 9.73
CA MET A 28 -3.10 -5.21 8.38
C MET A 28 -1.67 -4.78 8.06
N SER A 29 -0.99 -5.57 7.24
CA SER A 29 0.33 -5.25 6.68
C SER A 29 0.35 -5.58 5.19
N PHE A 30 1.29 -4.97 4.45
CA PHE A 30 1.40 -5.12 3.01
C PHE A 30 2.77 -5.67 2.64
N VAL A 31 2.81 -6.67 1.77
CA VAL A 31 4.06 -7.27 1.26
C VAL A 31 4.11 -7.13 -0.25
N ASP A 32 5.21 -6.59 -0.77
CA ASP A 32 5.47 -6.55 -2.21
C ASP A 32 6.03 -7.89 -2.69
N ASN A 33 5.26 -8.61 -3.51
CA ASN A 33 5.70 -9.87 -4.11
C ASN A 33 6.57 -9.64 -5.36
N ARG A 34 6.79 -8.39 -5.75
CA ARG A 34 7.59 -7.94 -6.89
C ARG A 34 8.70 -6.98 -6.48
N ALA A 35 9.20 -7.08 -5.24
CA ALA A 35 10.21 -6.18 -4.67
C ALA A 35 11.50 -6.10 -5.50
N ASP A 36 11.88 -7.19 -6.17
CA ASP A 36 13.05 -7.26 -7.04
C ASP A 36 12.88 -6.45 -8.34
N SER A 37 11.66 -6.02 -8.67
CA SER A 37 11.31 -5.22 -9.84
C SER A 37 11.17 -3.72 -9.54
N VAL A 38 11.32 -3.30 -8.28
CA VAL A 38 11.30 -1.88 -7.92
C VAL A 38 12.52 -1.18 -8.55
N PRO A 39 12.34 -0.19 -9.43
CA PRO A 39 13.42 0.55 -10.03
C PRO A 39 14.04 1.53 -9.02
N THR A 40 15.33 1.78 -9.15
CA THR A 40 16.06 2.74 -8.31
C THR A 40 16.27 4.04 -9.08
N HIS A 41 15.45 5.05 -8.84
CA HIS A 41 15.66 6.41 -9.39
C HIS A 41 15.68 7.45 -8.27
N THR A 42 16.44 8.52 -8.46
CA THR A 42 16.55 9.63 -7.50
C THR A 42 15.28 10.49 -7.41
N ASN A 43 14.38 10.35 -8.38
CA ASN A 43 13.12 11.10 -8.49
C ASN A 43 11.88 10.19 -8.60
N GLU A 44 11.94 8.98 -8.03
CA GLU A 44 10.73 8.19 -7.80
C GLU A 44 9.78 8.95 -6.84
N PRO A 45 8.45 8.96 -7.09
CA PRO A 45 7.49 9.57 -6.18
C PRO A 45 7.33 8.77 -4.88
N THR A 46 7.76 7.50 -4.86
CA THR A 46 7.73 6.61 -3.70
C THR A 46 9.14 6.41 -3.14
N ALA A 47 9.28 6.41 -1.81
CA ALA A 47 10.51 5.96 -1.17
C ALA A 47 10.65 4.43 -1.25
N ALA A 48 11.88 3.91 -1.17
CA ALA A 48 12.18 2.47 -1.26
C ALA A 48 11.34 1.61 -0.31
N ALA A 49 11.03 2.11 0.90
CA ALA A 49 10.22 1.37 1.87
C ALA A 49 8.71 1.34 1.57
N THR A 50 8.25 2.12 0.58
CA THR A 50 6.84 2.32 0.21
C THR A 50 6.57 2.02 -1.26
N ALA A 51 7.61 1.62 -2.00
CA ALA A 51 7.54 1.32 -3.42
C ALA A 51 7.22 -0.17 -3.62
N PHE A 52 6.15 -0.45 -4.36
CA PHE A 52 5.78 -1.81 -4.78
C PHE A 52 6.09 -1.96 -6.26
N GLY A 53 6.72 -3.06 -6.67
CA GLY A 53 7.18 -3.24 -8.05
C GLY A 53 6.06 -3.49 -9.04
N LEU A 54 6.16 -2.91 -10.25
CA LEU A 54 5.21 -3.14 -11.36
C LEU A 54 5.65 -4.24 -12.34
N GLY A 55 6.74 -4.95 -12.04
CA GLY A 55 7.25 -6.02 -12.89
C GLY A 55 8.47 -5.67 -13.72
N LYS A 56 8.85 -6.63 -14.56
CA LYS A 56 9.99 -6.52 -15.48
C LYS A 56 9.59 -6.93 -16.90
N ALA A 57 10.24 -6.32 -17.88
CA ALA A 57 10.28 -6.81 -19.26
C ALA A 57 11.73 -7.19 -19.58
N GLY A 58 12.01 -8.49 -19.58
CA GLY A 58 13.40 -8.96 -19.49
C GLY A 58 14.05 -8.47 -18.18
N ASP A 59 15.16 -7.76 -18.30
CA ASP A 59 15.86 -7.15 -17.14
C ASP A 59 15.39 -5.72 -16.83
N ILE A 60 14.55 -5.12 -17.68
CA ILE A 60 14.09 -3.75 -17.51
C ILE A 60 12.95 -3.73 -16.48
N LYS A 61 13.22 -3.06 -15.37
CA LYS A 61 12.23 -2.77 -14.32
C LYS A 61 11.23 -1.73 -14.80
N ILE A 62 9.96 -2.11 -14.86
CA ILE A 62 8.91 -1.33 -15.52
C ILE A 62 8.57 -0.06 -14.73
N GLY A 63 8.56 -0.13 -13.41
CA GLY A 63 8.07 0.95 -12.57
C GLY A 63 7.75 0.49 -11.16
N SER A 64 7.14 1.39 -10.40
CA SER A 64 6.65 1.12 -9.06
C SER A 64 5.25 1.70 -8.86
N TYR A 65 4.58 1.31 -7.79
CA TYR A 65 3.37 1.95 -7.31
C TYR A 65 3.44 2.13 -5.79
N GLY A 66 2.83 3.20 -5.31
CA GLY A 66 2.53 3.37 -3.89
C GLY A 66 1.12 2.89 -3.57
N LEU A 67 0.93 2.27 -2.41
CA LEU A 67 -0.38 1.94 -1.86
C LEU A 67 -0.70 2.84 -0.69
N SER A 68 -1.87 3.45 -0.68
CA SER A 68 -2.35 4.22 0.47
C SER A 68 -3.76 3.79 0.87
N VAL A 69 -4.07 3.92 2.15
CA VAL A 69 -5.44 3.81 2.67
C VAL A 69 -6.08 5.19 2.59
N THR A 70 -7.18 5.31 1.86
CA THR A 70 -7.89 6.58 1.64
C THR A 70 -9.15 6.71 2.49
N ALA A 71 -9.67 5.59 3.02
CA ALA A 71 -10.73 5.56 4.01
C ALA A 71 -10.70 4.25 4.78
N ILE A 72 -11.13 4.29 6.04
CA ILE A 72 -11.23 3.13 6.91
C ILE A 72 -12.50 3.22 7.76
N GLN A 73 -13.20 2.10 7.88
CA GLN A 73 -14.47 2.00 8.62
C GLN A 73 -14.54 0.69 9.40
N GLY A 74 -15.19 0.74 10.57
CA GLY A 74 -15.59 -0.42 11.35
C GLY A 74 -17.10 -0.39 11.56
N ASP A 75 -17.79 -1.49 11.21
CA ASP A 75 -19.24 -1.64 11.28
C ASP A 75 -20.01 -0.46 10.61
N GLY A 76 -19.51 -0.03 9.45
CA GLY A 76 -20.08 1.09 8.67
C GLY A 76 -19.81 2.48 9.26
N THR A 77 -19.05 2.59 10.35
CA THR A 77 -18.68 3.87 10.97
C THR A 77 -17.24 4.23 10.59
N ALA A 78 -17.05 5.43 10.03
CA ALA A 78 -15.72 5.97 9.73
C ALA A 78 -14.90 6.20 11.01
N GLY A 79 -13.58 6.11 10.88
CA GLY A 79 -12.66 6.32 11.99
C GLY A 79 -11.26 6.70 11.52
N ASP A 80 -10.32 6.62 12.45
CA ASP A 80 -8.93 6.99 12.21
C ASP A 80 -8.10 5.76 11.83
N LEU A 81 -7.13 5.96 10.93
CA LEU A 81 -6.10 4.98 10.62
C LEU A 81 -4.95 5.13 11.63
N LEU A 82 -4.60 4.04 12.30
CA LEU A 82 -3.43 4.00 13.16
C LEU A 82 -2.32 3.19 12.51
N MET A 83 -1.08 3.48 12.89
CA MET A 83 0.10 2.70 12.55
C MET A 83 0.89 2.28 13.79
N SER A 84 1.60 1.16 13.68
CA SER A 84 2.53 0.66 14.69
C SER A 84 3.66 -0.12 14.02
N SER A 85 4.82 -0.21 14.67
CA SER A 85 5.90 -1.13 14.30
C SER A 85 5.94 -2.40 15.16
N ASP A 86 5.19 -2.44 16.27
CA ASP A 86 5.27 -3.51 17.28
C ASP A 86 3.92 -4.07 17.74
N LYS A 87 2.80 -3.52 17.24
CA LYS A 87 1.40 -3.83 17.61
C LYS A 87 1.00 -3.43 19.04
N THR A 88 1.87 -2.76 19.78
CA THR A 88 1.64 -2.31 21.16
C THR A 88 1.49 -0.80 21.25
N THR A 89 2.40 -0.06 20.60
CA THR A 89 2.40 1.41 20.58
C THR A 89 1.80 1.88 19.27
N TRP A 90 0.74 2.65 19.36
CA TRP A 90 -0.04 3.10 18.20
C TRP A 90 -0.01 4.62 18.08
N SER A 91 0.17 5.10 16.86
CA SER A 91 0.07 6.51 16.51
C SER A 91 -0.88 6.68 15.33
N LYS A 92 -1.42 7.89 15.14
CA LYS A 92 -2.24 8.18 13.97
C LYS A 92 -1.38 8.21 12.71
N MET A 93 -1.90 7.63 11.64
CA MET A 93 -1.38 7.78 10.29
C MET A 93 -2.36 8.61 9.49
N THR A 94 -1.87 9.66 8.83
CA THR A 94 -2.69 10.45 7.91
C THR A 94 -3.13 9.56 6.75
N LEU A 95 -4.42 9.57 6.40
CA LEU A 95 -4.92 8.94 5.18
C LEU A 95 -4.15 9.44 3.96
N ASP A 96 -4.16 8.66 2.88
CA ASP A 96 -3.38 8.90 1.66
C ASP A 96 -1.85 8.82 1.81
N THR A 97 -1.32 8.64 3.02
CA THR A 97 0.11 8.31 3.21
C THR A 97 0.39 6.91 2.66
N PHE A 98 1.52 6.75 1.96
CA PHE A 98 1.90 5.43 1.45
C PHE A 98 2.24 4.46 2.59
N ALA A 99 1.70 3.25 2.49
CA ALA A 99 2.00 2.14 3.37
C ALA A 99 3.36 1.53 3.01
N ASN A 100 3.99 0.92 4.00
CA ASN A 100 5.26 0.23 3.81
C ASN A 100 5.07 -1.09 3.06
N ASN A 101 6.06 -1.47 2.26
CA ASN A 101 6.13 -2.71 1.50
C ASN A 101 6.72 -3.90 2.28
N ASN A 102 6.73 -3.82 3.61
CA ASN A 102 7.35 -4.76 4.55
C ASN A 102 8.89 -4.79 4.59
N THR A 103 9.59 -3.91 3.89
CA THR A 103 11.04 -3.70 4.15
C THR A 103 11.29 -3.00 5.49
N SER A 104 10.30 -2.24 5.96
CA SER A 104 10.21 -1.68 7.31
C SER A 104 8.87 -2.10 7.91
N GLN A 105 8.90 -2.70 9.10
CA GLN A 105 7.70 -3.22 9.77
C GLN A 105 6.66 -2.11 9.95
N GLN A 106 5.43 -2.37 9.48
CA GLN A 106 4.29 -1.50 9.69
C GLN A 106 3.02 -2.33 9.79
N TYR A 107 2.23 -2.03 10.81
CA TYR A 107 0.90 -2.56 11.03
C TYR A 107 -0.06 -1.39 11.01
N LEU A 108 -1.14 -1.51 10.24
CA LEU A 108 -2.20 -0.51 10.18
C LEU A 108 -3.47 -1.06 10.81
N THR A 109 -4.22 -0.22 11.53
CA THR A 109 -5.48 -0.66 12.16
C THR A 109 -6.51 0.48 12.22
N PHE A 110 -7.75 0.10 12.52
CA PHE A 110 -8.87 1.01 12.71
C PHE A 110 -8.95 1.47 14.17
N ALA A 111 -9.29 2.75 14.36
CA ALA A 111 -9.69 3.30 15.64
C ALA A 111 -10.90 4.21 15.51
N ALA A 112 -11.59 4.45 16.63
CA ALA A 112 -12.56 5.54 16.68
C ALA A 112 -11.89 6.89 16.42
N THR A 113 -12.59 7.81 15.77
CA THR A 113 -12.10 9.17 15.53
C THR A 113 -11.62 9.82 16.82
N GLY A 114 -10.43 10.39 16.80
CA GLY A 114 -9.82 11.04 17.97
C GLY A 114 -8.98 10.10 18.84
N SER A 115 -9.07 8.79 18.65
CA SER A 115 -8.37 7.79 19.47
C SER A 115 -7.04 7.34 18.87
N THR A 116 -6.14 6.85 19.72
CA THR A 116 -4.94 6.07 19.35
C THR A 116 -5.03 4.63 19.84
N THR A 117 -6.21 4.18 20.28
CA THR A 117 -6.45 2.80 20.70
C THR A 117 -7.14 2.03 19.57
N PRO A 118 -6.60 0.88 19.12
CA PRO A 118 -7.26 0.05 18.12
C PRO A 118 -8.66 -0.37 18.58
N LYS A 119 -9.63 -0.27 17.68
CA LYS A 119 -11.04 -0.56 17.94
C LYS A 119 -11.46 -1.87 17.28
N ASP A 120 -12.24 -2.65 18.01
CA ASP A 120 -12.88 -3.85 17.51
C ASP A 120 -14.09 -3.53 16.62
N ALA A 121 -14.31 -4.36 15.62
CA ALA A 121 -15.49 -4.33 14.76
C ALA A 121 -15.78 -5.74 14.24
N THR A 122 -16.98 -5.95 13.71
CA THR A 122 -17.33 -7.19 12.99
C THR A 122 -17.09 -7.08 11.50
N VAL A 123 -17.21 -5.88 10.92
CA VAL A 123 -16.95 -5.61 9.51
C VAL A 123 -15.98 -4.45 9.38
N PHE A 124 -14.80 -4.73 8.84
CA PHE A 124 -13.83 -3.70 8.47
C PHE A 124 -13.92 -3.42 6.98
N THR A 125 -13.96 -2.14 6.60
CA THR A 125 -13.89 -1.71 5.20
C THR A 125 -12.73 -0.75 5.01
N PHE A 126 -11.85 -1.07 4.08
CA PHE A 126 -10.66 -0.29 3.73
C PHE A 126 -10.76 0.13 2.27
N SER A 127 -10.73 1.43 2.00
CA SER A 127 -10.54 1.94 0.66
C SER A 127 -9.06 2.16 0.44
N LEU A 128 -8.52 1.51 -0.59
CA LEU A 128 -7.12 1.55 -0.98
C LEU A 128 -6.98 2.30 -2.31
N LYS A 129 -5.85 2.97 -2.49
CA LYS A 129 -5.46 3.58 -3.76
C LYS A 129 -4.06 3.12 -4.14
N ALA A 130 -3.95 2.47 -5.29
CA ALA A 130 -2.69 2.20 -5.96
C ALA A 130 -2.34 3.37 -6.88
N THR A 131 -1.18 3.97 -6.70
CA THR A 131 -0.69 5.10 -7.51
C THR A 131 0.55 4.66 -8.27
N PRO A 132 0.42 4.24 -9.54
CA PRO A 132 1.53 3.72 -10.32
C PRO A 132 2.34 4.83 -11.01
N ALA A 133 3.63 4.56 -11.18
CA ALA A 133 4.55 5.37 -11.95
C ALA A 133 5.45 4.46 -12.79
N LEU A 134 5.57 4.78 -14.07
CA LEU A 134 6.40 4.06 -15.03
C LEU A 134 7.82 4.62 -15.02
N SER A 135 8.82 3.76 -15.09
CA SER A 135 10.22 4.15 -15.21
C SER A 135 10.55 4.62 -16.63
N SER A 136 11.41 5.63 -16.77
CA SER A 136 11.98 6.04 -18.05
C SER A 136 12.74 4.91 -18.75
N ALA A 137 13.21 3.89 -18.01
CA ALA A 137 13.90 2.72 -18.55
C ALA A 137 13.04 1.92 -19.56
N LEU A 138 11.71 2.05 -19.52
CA LEU A 138 10.80 1.46 -20.50
C LEU A 138 11.06 1.92 -21.94
N GLY A 139 11.75 3.06 -22.15
CA GLY A 139 12.17 3.49 -23.49
C GLY A 139 13.09 2.50 -24.22
N GLY A 140 13.68 1.54 -23.51
CA GLY A 140 14.49 0.45 -24.09
C GLY A 140 13.70 -0.81 -24.46
N ILE A 141 12.38 -0.85 -24.28
CA ILE A 141 11.56 -2.03 -24.59
C ILE A 141 10.94 -1.88 -25.97
N THR A 142 11.08 -2.90 -26.82
CA THR A 142 10.46 -2.98 -28.15
C THR A 142 9.20 -3.83 -28.18
N GLU A 143 9.00 -4.65 -27.15
CA GLU A 143 7.91 -5.61 -27.03
C GLU A 143 6.78 -5.11 -26.11
N THR A 144 5.64 -5.81 -26.11
CA THR A 144 4.58 -5.52 -25.14
C THR A 144 5.04 -5.90 -23.73
N ALA A 145 4.96 -4.95 -22.80
CA ALA A 145 5.20 -5.17 -21.38
C ALA A 145 3.89 -5.07 -20.59
N ASN A 146 3.64 -6.04 -19.71
CA ASN A 146 2.47 -6.04 -18.83
C ASN A 146 2.85 -5.41 -17.48
N LEU A 147 1.95 -4.58 -16.94
CA LEU A 147 2.05 -4.14 -15.54
C LEU A 147 1.50 -5.27 -14.67
N ASP A 148 2.37 -5.97 -13.95
CA ASP A 148 2.02 -7.18 -13.17
C ASP A 148 2.32 -7.05 -11.67
N GLY A 149 2.19 -5.81 -11.17
CA GLY A 149 2.33 -5.49 -9.75
C GLY A 149 1.45 -6.36 -8.87
N ASN A 150 2.00 -6.81 -7.74
CA ASN A 150 1.36 -7.79 -6.89
C ASN A 150 1.69 -7.55 -5.41
N THR A 151 0.65 -7.25 -4.62
CA THR A 151 0.75 -7.05 -3.17
C THR A 151 -0.09 -8.07 -2.43
N THR A 152 0.48 -8.69 -1.40
CA THR A 152 -0.27 -9.43 -0.39
C THR A 152 -0.67 -8.49 0.74
N ILE A 153 -1.96 -8.53 1.13
CA ILE A 153 -2.45 -7.87 2.35
C ILE A 153 -2.63 -8.96 3.41
N ASN A 154 -1.87 -8.87 4.50
CA ASN A 154 -2.01 -9.78 5.63
C ASN A 154 -2.96 -9.17 6.66
N PHE A 155 -3.79 -9.98 7.29
CA PHE A 155 -4.63 -9.58 8.42
C PHE A 155 -4.25 -10.42 9.65
N GLU A 156 -4.01 -9.73 10.76
CA GLU A 156 -3.62 -10.32 12.03
C GLU A 156 -4.57 -9.86 13.13
N TYR A 157 -4.92 -10.77 14.05
CA TYR A 157 -5.64 -10.39 15.27
C TYR A 157 -4.70 -9.65 16.24
N LEU A 158 -5.25 -8.67 16.95
CA LEU A 158 -4.57 -7.90 17.99
C LEU A 158 -5.03 -8.31 19.39
#